data_AF-A0A353D568-F1
#
_entry.id   AF-A0A353D568-F1
#
_cell.length_a   1.000
_cell.length_b   1.000
_cell.length_c   1.000
_cell.angle_alpha   90.00
_cell.angle_beta   90.00
_cell.angle_gamma   90.00
#
_symmetry.space_group_name_H-M   'P 1'
#
loop_
_entity.id
_entity.type
_entity.pdbx_description
1 polymer ?
#
loop_
_entity_poly.entity_id
_entity_poly.type
_entity_poly.pdbx_seq_one_letter_code
_entity_poly.pdbx_strand_id
1 'polypeptide(L)'
;MQPILTVEFTGKANNQEFKEETVSIHNPDELFAFISPGGGCESISDEVDEIQMIFMKPQHPNTQNPMADKQVTLELGMVYITGPLSEIVQTAEMLLDKAGRGELSQAFIDVIGPNT
;
A
#
# COMPACT_ATOMS: atom_id res chain seq x y z
N MET A 1 8.20 -17.40 -2.28
CA MET A 1 6.79 -17.45 -1.83
C MET A 1 5.93 -16.79 -2.90
N GLN A 2 4.61 -17.00 -2.92
CA GLN A 2 3.76 -16.12 -3.75
C GLN A 2 3.63 -14.76 -3.05
N PRO A 3 3.66 -13.65 -3.80
CA PRO A 3 3.45 -12.33 -3.21
C PRO A 3 2.05 -12.26 -2.61
N ILE A 4 1.94 -11.60 -1.47
CA ILE A 4 0.66 -11.28 -0.82
C ILE A 4 0.17 -9.89 -1.23
N LEU A 5 1.08 -9.03 -1.67
CA LEU A 5 0.85 -7.65 -2.04
C LEU A 5 1.76 -7.28 -3.20
N THR A 6 1.24 -6.53 -4.17
CA THR A 6 2.05 -5.84 -5.17
C THR A 6 1.87 -4.34 -4.99
N VAL A 7 2.98 -3.61 -4.96
CA VAL A 7 2.99 -2.14 -4.96
C VAL A 7 3.30 -1.68 -6.37
N GLU A 8 2.36 -0.97 -7.00
CA GLU A 8 2.51 -0.43 -8.34
C GLU A 8 2.67 1.08 -8.27
N PHE A 9 3.65 1.60 -9.02
CA PHE A 9 3.93 3.03 -9.11
C PHE A 9 3.54 3.54 -10.50
N THR A 10 2.76 4.62 -10.55
CA THR A 10 2.35 5.27 -11.79
C THR A 10 2.78 6.73 -11.76
N GLY A 11 3.53 7.16 -12.77
CA GLY A 11 3.86 8.56 -13.00
C GLY A 11 2.99 9.17 -14.10
N LYS A 12 2.77 10.49 -14.07
CA LYS A 12 2.20 11.23 -15.22
C LYS A 12 3.21 12.21 -15.77
N ALA A 13 3.52 12.06 -17.05
CA ALA A 13 4.22 13.06 -17.83
C ALA A 13 3.37 13.42 -19.04
N ASN A 14 3.18 14.71 -19.30
CA ASN A 14 2.44 15.22 -20.45
C ASN A 14 1.05 14.59 -20.64
N ASN A 15 0.28 14.42 -19.55
CA ASN A 15 -1.06 13.83 -19.58
C ASN A 15 -1.14 12.34 -20.00
N GLN A 16 -0.01 11.62 -20.00
CA GLN A 16 0.03 10.16 -20.15
C GLN A 16 0.49 9.52 -18.84
N GLU A 17 -0.32 8.57 -18.34
CA GLU A 17 0.05 7.66 -17.26
C GLU A 17 1.03 6.60 -17.80
N PHE A 18 2.15 6.43 -17.13
CA PHE A 18 3.06 5.32 -17.39
C PHE A 18 3.40 4.60 -16.09
N LYS A 19 3.42 3.27 -16.16
CA LYS A 19 3.75 2.41 -15.04
C LYS A 19 5.28 2.40 -14.88
N GLU A 20 5.77 2.92 -13.77
CA GLU A 20 7.21 3.05 -13.54
C GLU A 20 7.80 1.75 -12.99
N GLU A 21 7.24 1.22 -11.91
CA GLU A 21 7.80 0.08 -11.20
C GLU A 21 6.71 -0.76 -10.55
N THR A 22 7.00 -2.05 -10.34
CA THR A 22 6.13 -2.95 -9.56
C THR A 22 6.97 -3.74 -8.59
N VAL A 23 6.71 -3.56 -7.31
CA VAL A 23 7.40 -4.26 -6.23
C VAL A 23 6.48 -5.35 -5.69
N SER A 24 6.99 -6.58 -5.65
CA SER A 24 6.27 -7.73 -5.11
C SER A 24 6.66 -7.96 -3.65
N ILE A 25 5.67 -7.93 -2.76
CA ILE A 25 5.82 -8.10 -1.32
C ILE A 25 5.23 -9.44 -0.90
N HIS A 26 6.02 -10.24 -0.18
CA HIS A 26 5.67 -11.62 0.17
C HIS A 26 5.22 -11.80 1.62
N ASN A 27 5.46 -10.81 2.47
CA ASN A 27 5.06 -10.82 3.88
C ASN A 27 4.98 -9.37 4.42
N PRO A 28 4.33 -9.16 5.58
CA PRO A 28 4.23 -7.82 6.19
C PRO A 28 5.58 -7.18 6.52
N ASP A 29 6.58 -7.96 6.91
CA ASP A 29 7.91 -7.43 7.27
C ASP A 29 8.62 -6.81 6.05
N GLU A 30 8.47 -7.43 4.87
CA GLU A 30 8.94 -6.86 3.59
C GLU A 30 8.25 -5.54 3.26
N LEU A 31 6.94 -5.41 3.50
CA LEU A 31 6.24 -4.14 3.33
C LEU A 31 6.80 -3.07 4.27
N PHE A 32 6.95 -3.40 5.56
CA PHE A 32 7.44 -2.43 6.54
C PHE A 32 8.90 -2.02 6.27
N ALA A 33 9.74 -2.96 5.85
CA ALA A 33 11.10 -2.65 5.42
C ALA A 33 11.09 -1.72 4.19
N PHE A 34 10.19 -1.97 3.22
CA PHE A 34 10.08 -1.18 2.00
C PHE A 34 9.67 0.28 2.28
N ILE A 35 8.71 0.52 3.19
CA ILE A 35 8.21 1.88 3.50
C ILE A 35 8.97 2.60 4.63
N SER A 36 9.90 1.92 5.30
CA SER A 36 10.70 2.50 6.39
C SER A 36 11.73 3.52 5.88
N PRO A 37 12.23 4.44 6.74
CA PRO A 37 13.36 5.31 6.37
C PRO A 37 14.59 4.51 5.93
N GLY A 38 15.22 4.90 4.83
CA GLY A 38 16.27 4.14 4.14
C GLY A 38 15.78 2.93 3.35
N GLY A 39 14.46 2.73 3.27
CA GLY A 39 13.81 1.64 2.56
C GLY A 39 13.62 1.89 1.06
N GLY A 40 12.99 0.93 0.38
CA GLY A 40 12.79 0.98 -1.07
C GLY A 40 11.89 2.13 -1.55
N CYS A 41 11.10 2.74 -0.67
CA CYS A 41 10.37 3.95 -1.02
C CYS A 41 11.28 5.15 -1.36
N GLU A 42 12.50 5.22 -0.81
CA GLU A 42 13.41 6.34 -1.07
C GLU A 42 14.07 6.28 -2.46
N SER A 43 13.98 5.13 -3.14
CA SER A 43 14.45 4.97 -4.52
C SER A 43 13.39 5.28 -5.58
N ILE A 44 12.16 5.61 -5.17
CA ILE A 44 11.06 5.94 -6.08
C ILE A 44 11.35 7.30 -6.73
N SER A 45 11.09 7.40 -8.04
CA SER A 45 11.23 8.65 -8.80
C SER A 45 10.32 9.75 -8.27
N ASP A 46 10.80 10.99 -8.29
CA ASP A 46 9.97 12.18 -8.00
C ASP A 46 8.83 12.38 -9.02
N GLU A 47 8.85 11.63 -10.13
CA GLU A 47 7.82 11.64 -11.19
C GLU A 47 6.61 10.72 -10.89
N VAL A 48 6.63 9.98 -9.77
CA VAL A 48 5.50 9.15 -9.34
C VAL A 48 4.38 9.99 -8.74
N ASP A 49 3.20 9.90 -9.34
CA ASP A 49 1.99 10.59 -8.90
C ASP A 49 1.03 9.69 -8.13
N GLU A 50 1.11 8.36 -8.32
CA GLU A 50 0.19 7.41 -7.71
C GLU A 50 0.89 6.12 -7.27
N ILE A 51 0.55 5.65 -6.06
CA ILE A 51 0.97 4.36 -5.52
C ILE A 51 -0.26 3.49 -5.29
N GLN A 52 -0.34 2.35 -5.97
CA GLN A 52 -1.39 1.36 -5.77
C GLN A 52 -0.86 0.16 -5.00
N MET A 53 -1.48 -0.15 -3.87
CA MET A 53 -1.21 -1.35 -3.10
C MET A 53 -2.30 -2.38 -3.37
N ILE A 54 -1.94 -3.45 -4.07
CA ILE A 54 -2.88 -4.47 -4.58
C ILE A 54 -2.61 -5.79 -3.86
N PHE A 55 -3.52 -6.20 -2.98
CA PHE A 55 -3.42 -7.51 -2.32
C PHE A 55 -3.80 -8.65 -3.27
N MET A 56 -3.02 -9.71 -3.23
CA MET A 56 -3.27 -10.93 -3.99
C MET A 56 -4.42 -11.73 -3.36
N LYS A 57 -5.09 -12.57 -4.16
CA LYS A 57 -6.11 -13.47 -3.64
C LYS A 57 -5.51 -14.38 -2.55
N PRO A 58 -6.19 -14.53 -1.40
CA PRO A 58 -5.69 -15.39 -0.33
C PRO A 58 -5.63 -16.84 -0.80
N GLN A 59 -4.58 -17.55 -0.40
CA GLN A 59 -4.40 -18.98 -0.72
C GLN A 59 -5.52 -19.85 -0.12
N HIS A 60 -6.10 -19.40 1.00
CA HIS A 60 -7.20 -20.08 1.70
C HIS A 60 -8.39 -19.12 1.90
N PRO A 61 -9.37 -19.11 0.97
CA PRO A 61 -10.53 -18.23 1.03
C PRO A 61 -11.44 -18.52 2.24
N ASN A 62 -12.03 -17.47 2.81
CA ASN A 62 -12.99 -17.50 3.88
C ASN A 62 -14.37 -17.96 3.39
N THR A 63 -14.65 -19.25 3.56
CA THR A 63 -15.91 -19.87 3.13
C THR A 63 -17.10 -19.56 4.03
N GLN A 64 -16.87 -19.17 5.29
CA GLN A 64 -17.92 -18.85 6.26
C GLN A 64 -18.27 -17.35 6.26
N ASN A 65 -17.31 -16.49 5.91
CA ASN A 65 -17.53 -15.06 5.73
C ASN A 65 -16.90 -14.58 4.41
N PRO A 66 -17.58 -14.78 3.26
CA PRO A 66 -17.08 -14.36 1.95
C PRO A 66 -16.91 -12.84 1.81
N MET A 67 -17.55 -12.05 2.68
CA MET A 67 -17.38 -10.59 2.69
C MET A 67 -15.99 -10.17 3.16
N ALA A 68 -15.31 -11.00 3.96
CA ALA A 68 -13.93 -10.75 4.38
C ALA A 68 -12.96 -10.80 3.17
N ASP A 69 -13.23 -11.66 2.20
CA ASP A 69 -12.43 -11.85 0.99
C ASP A 69 -12.82 -10.92 -0.16
N LYS A 70 -13.89 -10.13 0.01
CA LYS A 70 -14.39 -9.25 -1.04
C LYS A 70 -13.36 -8.17 -1.30
N GLN A 71 -13.02 -8.00 -2.57
CA GLN A 71 -12.14 -6.93 -3.01
C GLN A 71 -12.84 -5.58 -2.81
N VAL A 72 -12.31 -4.77 -1.90
CA VAL A 72 -12.74 -3.41 -1.59
C VAL A 72 -11.53 -2.49 -1.68
N THR A 73 -11.76 -1.18 -1.75
CA THR A 73 -10.69 -0.17 -1.78
C THR A 73 -10.83 0.75 -0.57
N LEU A 74 -9.75 0.94 0.18
CA LEU A 74 -9.61 1.96 1.22
C LEU A 74 -8.80 3.13 0.65
N GLU A 75 -9.31 4.35 0.81
CA GLU A 75 -8.67 5.59 0.39
C GLU A 75 -8.21 6.37 1.64
N LEU A 76 -6.93 6.68 1.72
CA LEU A 76 -6.28 7.47 2.78
C LEU A 76 -5.47 8.60 2.12
N GLY A 77 -6.08 9.77 1.95
CA GLY A 77 -5.45 10.87 1.23
C GLY A 77 -5.18 10.49 -0.23
N MET A 78 -3.90 10.40 -0.63
CA MET A 78 -3.49 9.94 -1.96
C MET A 78 -3.15 8.43 -2.01
N VAL A 79 -3.36 7.69 -0.92
CA VAL A 79 -3.09 6.24 -0.85
C VAL A 79 -4.36 5.43 -1.04
N TYR A 80 -4.39 4.56 -2.05
CA TYR A 80 -5.50 3.63 -2.30
C TYR A 80 -5.03 2.18 -2.05
N ILE A 81 -5.69 1.49 -1.13
CA ILE A 81 -5.41 0.09 -0.78
C ILE A 81 -6.56 -0.76 -1.30
N THR A 82 -6.30 -1.67 -2.24
CA THR A 82 -7.35 -2.55 -2.80
C THR A 82 -7.07 -4.01 -2.49
N GLY A 83 -8.08 -4.73 -1.97
CA GLY A 83 -7.88 -6.10 -1.50
C GLY A 83 -9.07 -6.64 -0.69
N PRO A 84 -8.94 -7.84 -0.11
CA PRO A 84 -9.89 -8.37 0.87
C PRO A 84 -10.16 -7.36 1.99
N LEU A 85 -11.42 -7.20 2.37
CA LEU A 85 -11.82 -6.31 3.46
C LEU A 85 -11.07 -6.62 4.77
N SER A 86 -10.84 -7.89 5.10
CA SER A 86 -10.12 -8.27 6.33
C SER A 86 -8.67 -7.79 6.34
N GLU A 87 -7.98 -7.91 5.20
CA GLU A 87 -6.59 -7.46 5.04
C GLU A 87 -6.50 -5.93 5.09
N ILE A 88 -7.48 -5.24 4.48
CA ILE A 88 -7.56 -3.79 4.52
C ILE A 88 -7.75 -3.28 5.95
N VAL A 89 -8.66 -3.88 6.72
CA VAL A 89 -8.89 -3.49 8.12
C VAL A 89 -7.64 -3.71 8.96
N GLN A 90 -7.01 -4.88 8.84
CA GLN A 90 -5.78 -5.19 9.58
C GLN A 90 -4.64 -4.24 9.21
N THR A 91 -4.47 -3.96 7.91
CA THR A 91 -3.43 -3.04 7.42
C THR A 91 -3.70 -1.61 7.89
N ALA A 92 -4.94 -1.16 7.86
CA ALA A 92 -5.33 0.17 8.34
C ALA A 92 -5.06 0.32 9.85
N GLU A 93 -5.37 -0.68 10.67
CA GLU A 93 -5.06 -0.67 12.11
C GLU A 93 -3.55 -0.56 12.36
N MET A 94 -2.74 -1.32 11.63
CA MET A 94 -1.27 -1.26 11.74
C MET A 94 -0.69 0.08 11.28
N LEU A 95 -1.17 0.63 10.17
CA LEU A 95 -0.73 1.92 9.67
C LEU A 95 -1.04 3.04 10.68
N LEU A 96 -2.24 3.04 11.26
CA LEU A 96 -2.63 4.04 12.27
C LEU A 96 -1.82 3.90 13.56
N ASP A 97 -1.58 2.68 14.06
CA ASP A 97 -0.75 2.45 15.26
C ASP A 97 0.70 2.93 15.02
N LYS A 98 1.27 2.61 13.86
CA LYS A 98 2.63 3.05 13.51
C LYS A 98 2.75 4.55 13.27
N ALA A 99 1.72 5.18 12.69
CA ALA A 99 1.65 6.63 12.57
C ALA A 99 1.69 7.30 13.95
N GLY A 100 0.89 6.78 14.90
CA GLY A 100 0.85 7.29 16.28
C GLY A 100 2.17 7.11 17.05
N ARG A 101 3.02 6.15 16.64
CA ARG A 101 4.35 5.91 17.22
C ARG A 101 5.48 6.67 16.53
N GLY A 102 5.20 7.40 15.45
CA GLY A 102 6.24 8.06 14.64
C GLY A 102 7.12 7.06 13.88
N GLU A 103 6.60 5.86 13.59
CA GLU A 103 7.30 4.79 12.87
C GLU A 103 7.05 4.84 11.34
N LEU A 104 6.25 5.79 10.87
CA LEU A 104 6.05 6.05 9.45
C LEU A 104 6.93 7.21 8.99
N SER A 105 7.34 7.19 7.72
CA SER A 105 8.09 8.29 7.14
C SER A 105 7.23 9.56 7.03
N GLN A 106 7.85 10.72 7.16
CA GLN A 106 7.15 11.99 7.02
C GLN A 106 6.51 12.13 5.63
N ALA A 107 7.23 11.70 4.58
CA ALA A 107 6.70 11.67 3.22
C ALA A 107 5.42 10.84 3.11
N PHE A 108 5.32 9.68 3.78
CA PHE A 108 4.10 8.88 3.78
C PHE A 108 2.97 9.58 4.56
N ILE A 109 3.28 10.19 5.72
CA ILE A 109 2.32 10.95 6.52
C ILE A 109 1.72 12.13 5.73
N ASP A 110 2.55 12.83 4.95
CA ASP A 110 2.14 13.97 4.13
C ASP A 110 1.20 13.54 2.99
N VAL A 111 1.30 12.27 2.54
CA VAL A 111 0.47 11.69 1.48
C VAL A 111 -0.86 11.14 2.03
N ILE A 112 -0.89 10.62 3.28
CA ILE A 112 -2.11 10.07 3.91
C ILE A 112 -2.93 11.09 4.73
N GLY A 113 -2.34 12.24 5.07
CA GLY A 113 -2.98 13.30 5.85
C GLY A 113 -3.21 14.58 5.03
N PRO A 114 -4.21 15.41 5.38
CA PRO A 114 -4.36 16.71 4.74
C PRO A 114 -3.18 17.61 5.13
N ASN A 115 -2.51 18.19 4.13
CA ASN A 115 -1.63 19.35 4.31
C ASN A 115 -2.40 20.44 5.07
N THR A 116 -2.09 20.65 6.35
CA THR A 116 -2.46 21.85 7.11
C THR A 116 -1.26 22.75 7.29
#